data_AF-A0A974C5H6-F1
#
_entry.id   AF-A0A974C5H6-F1
#
_cell.length_a   1.000
_cell.length_b   1.000
_cell.length_c   1.000
_cell.angle_alpha   90.00
_cell.angle_beta   90.00
_cell.angle_gamma   90.00
#
_symmetry.space_group_name_H-M   'P 1'
#
loop_
_entity.id
_entity.type
_entity.pdbx_description
1 polymer ?
#
loop_
_entity_poly.entity_id
_entity_poly.type
_entity_poly.pdbx_seq_one_letter_code
_entity_poly.pdbx_strand_id
1 'polypeptide(L)'
;MEEEKETRKEQKPKEEVEGSVDEGEEPLNEEEEEPDEEMADKGEKGSCQGKRVVPGILYLGHIPPRLRPRHIRNMLSLHGEVGRIFLQAEERFVRKKKKKAGSNAKDFTEGWVEFRDKRVAKLVAASLNNAPMGTRKKNRFHDDLWNMKYLHRFKWSHLSERLAIERQVRQQRMRAEVSQAKRETNFYLQNVERSKRFSKADRKSAGDAEGGTANKQWNFTQRRTEDEIQCMKSVGKAGDKVRMRKRLEVAERAQEKSQTNRSLLHKIFNPTGGTA
;
A
#
# COMPACT_ATOMS: atom_id res chain seq x y z
N MET A 1 -21.40 -63.24 9.78
CA MET A 1 -20.30 -63.07 10.73
C MET A 1 -19.34 -62.10 10.05
N GLU A 2 -19.62 -60.81 10.17
CA GLU A 2 -19.13 -59.96 11.27
C GLU A 2 -17.65 -59.65 11.08
N GLU A 3 -17.32 -58.46 10.57
CA GLU A 3 -16.91 -57.32 11.40
C GLU A 3 -16.52 -56.15 10.49
N GLU A 4 -17.29 -55.07 10.56
CA GLU A 4 -16.91 -53.74 10.11
C GLU A 4 -15.99 -53.10 11.16
N LYS A 5 -14.88 -52.48 10.75
CA LYS A 5 -14.18 -51.48 11.57
C LYS A 5 -14.09 -50.16 10.82
N GLU A 6 -14.98 -49.28 11.25
CA GLU A 6 -15.09 -47.86 10.98
C GLU A 6 -13.96 -47.11 11.72
N THR A 7 -13.16 -46.30 11.00
CA THR A 7 -12.35 -45.25 11.64
C THR A 7 -12.52 -43.93 10.89
N ARG A 8 -13.30 -43.04 11.50
CA ARG A 8 -13.55 -41.66 11.14
C ARG A 8 -12.40 -40.78 11.67
N LYS A 9 -11.77 -39.95 10.83
CA LYS A 9 -10.89 -38.86 11.29
C LYS A 9 -11.12 -37.59 10.47
N GLU A 10 -11.51 -36.53 11.16
CA GLU A 10 -11.85 -35.20 10.62
C GLU A 10 -10.62 -34.30 10.37
N GLN A 11 -10.72 -33.58 9.25
CA GLN A 11 -10.19 -32.29 8.78
C GLN A 11 -9.20 -31.44 9.61
N LYS A 12 -8.22 -30.84 8.90
CA LYS A 12 -8.10 -29.37 8.73
C LYS A 12 -7.12 -28.95 7.61
N PRO A 13 -7.39 -27.87 6.85
CA PRO A 13 -6.49 -27.37 5.80
C PRO A 13 -5.50 -26.33 6.36
N LYS A 14 -4.28 -26.31 5.79
CA LYS A 14 -3.25 -25.28 6.02
C LYS A 14 -3.28 -24.27 4.87
N GLU A 15 -3.64 -23.02 5.18
CA GLU A 15 -3.28 -21.84 4.39
C GLU A 15 -1.92 -21.36 4.90
N GLU A 16 -0.92 -21.31 4.02
CA GLU A 16 0.29 -20.50 4.22
C GLU A 16 0.31 -19.44 3.12
N VAL A 17 0.17 -18.19 3.54
CA VAL A 17 0.24 -16.99 2.72
C VAL A 17 1.69 -16.50 2.80
N GLU A 18 2.39 -16.58 1.67
CA GLU A 18 3.66 -15.89 1.48
C GLU A 18 3.40 -14.38 1.38
N GLY A 19 4.02 -13.62 2.30
CA GLY A 19 4.08 -12.17 2.24
C GLY A 19 5.35 -11.73 1.53
N SER A 20 5.21 -11.24 0.30
CA SER A 20 6.20 -10.38 -0.35
C SER A 20 5.73 -8.93 -0.26
N VAL A 21 6.38 -8.16 0.60
CA VAL A 21 6.27 -6.70 0.68
C VAL A 21 7.20 -6.14 -0.40
N ASP A 22 6.64 -5.55 -1.44
CA ASP A 22 7.35 -4.71 -2.40
C ASP A 22 6.92 -3.26 -2.11
N GLU A 23 7.76 -2.55 -1.35
CA GLU A 23 7.68 -1.10 -1.21
C GLU A 23 8.55 -0.46 -2.29
N GLY A 24 7.88 0.16 -3.26
CA GLY A 24 8.45 1.08 -4.22
C GLY A 24 7.51 2.28 -4.36
N GLU A 25 7.52 3.16 -3.36
CA GLU A 25 6.97 4.51 -3.50
C GLU A 25 7.99 5.37 -4.26
N GLU A 26 7.65 5.75 -5.49
CA GLU A 26 8.34 6.88 -6.16
C GLU A 26 7.55 8.18 -5.92
N PRO A 27 8.21 9.26 -5.48
CA PRO A 27 7.58 10.56 -5.37
C PRO A 27 7.45 11.21 -6.76
N LEU A 28 6.20 11.53 -7.13
CA LEU A 28 5.86 12.48 -8.17
C LEU A 28 6.41 13.87 -7.76
N ASN A 29 7.52 14.29 -8.36
CA ASN A 29 7.92 15.68 -8.36
C ASN A 29 7.27 16.36 -9.58
N GLU A 30 6.40 17.32 -9.28
CA GLU A 30 5.79 18.24 -10.23
C GLU A 30 6.83 19.26 -10.67
N GLU A 31 7.16 19.28 -11.96
CA GLU A 31 7.61 20.46 -12.70
C GLU A 31 7.57 20.13 -14.20
N GLU A 32 6.78 20.88 -14.97
CA GLU A 32 7.20 21.57 -16.20
C GLU A 32 5.99 22.13 -16.99
N GLU A 33 6.03 23.44 -17.25
CA GLU A 33 5.24 24.13 -18.27
C GLU A 33 5.90 23.95 -19.65
N GLU A 34 5.14 23.40 -20.63
CA GLU A 34 5.14 23.53 -22.12
C GLU A 34 6.47 23.71 -22.91
N PRO A 35 6.71 23.05 -24.08
CA PRO A 35 5.78 23.12 -25.23
C PRO A 35 5.67 21.86 -26.15
N ASP A 36 4.66 21.91 -27.04
CA ASP A 36 4.39 21.05 -28.21
C ASP A 36 5.65 20.55 -28.96
N GLU A 37 5.92 19.23 -28.94
CA GLU A 37 6.68 18.54 -30.00
C GLU A 37 6.08 17.19 -30.44
N GLU A 38 5.96 17.05 -31.76
CA GLU A 38 5.45 15.89 -32.48
C GLU A 38 6.42 14.69 -32.38
N MET A 39 6.12 13.68 -31.56
CA MET A 39 6.78 12.38 -31.67
C MET A 39 6.00 11.46 -32.63
N ALA A 40 6.59 11.27 -33.81
CA ALA A 40 6.12 10.39 -34.87
C ALA A 40 6.40 8.92 -34.55
N ASP A 41 5.34 8.10 -34.49
CA ASP A 41 5.44 6.65 -34.44
C ASP A 41 5.81 6.09 -35.83
N LYS A 42 6.91 5.34 -35.89
CA LYS A 42 7.44 4.68 -37.09
C LYS A 42 6.79 3.30 -37.24
N GLY A 43 5.98 3.12 -38.28
CA GLY A 43 5.51 1.83 -38.79
C GLY A 43 5.33 1.87 -40.31
N GLU A 44 5.88 0.87 -41.02
CA GLU A 44 6.36 0.92 -42.40
C GLU A 44 5.35 1.12 -43.56
N LYS A 45 5.82 1.96 -44.52
CA LYS A 45 5.75 1.95 -46.01
C LYS A 45 4.50 1.46 -46.76
N GLY A 46 3.85 2.45 -47.38
CA GLY A 46 3.25 2.39 -48.73
C GLY A 46 3.32 3.78 -49.35
N SER A 47 4.02 3.92 -50.48
CA SER A 47 4.51 5.17 -51.06
C SER A 47 3.43 6.04 -51.73
N CYS A 48 3.37 7.32 -51.35
CA CYS A 48 3.14 8.44 -52.27
C CYS A 48 3.58 9.73 -51.56
N GLN A 49 4.45 10.50 -52.20
CA GLN A 49 4.96 11.76 -51.68
C GLN A 49 3.78 12.74 -51.47
N GLY A 50 3.46 13.03 -50.22
CA GLY A 50 2.27 13.79 -49.87
C GLY A 50 2.39 14.37 -48.47
N LYS A 51 1.91 15.61 -48.33
CA LYS A 51 1.85 16.41 -47.10
C LYS A 51 1.41 15.56 -45.90
N ARG A 52 2.02 15.76 -44.72
CA ARG A 52 1.69 15.04 -43.47
C ARG A 52 0.17 14.97 -43.30
N VAL A 53 -0.35 13.75 -43.38
CA VAL A 53 -1.78 13.51 -43.22
C VAL A 53 -2.08 13.43 -41.73
N VAL A 54 -3.02 14.27 -41.27
CA VAL A 54 -3.51 14.22 -39.90
C VAL A 54 -4.68 13.24 -39.82
N PRO A 55 -4.62 12.24 -38.92
CA PRO A 55 -5.72 11.30 -38.69
C PRO A 55 -6.94 12.00 -38.13
N GLY A 56 -8.12 11.45 -38.43
CA GLY A 56 -9.40 11.96 -37.95
C GLY A 56 -10.23 10.85 -37.34
N ILE A 57 -10.91 11.17 -36.24
CA ILE A 57 -11.74 10.20 -35.52
C ILE A 57 -13.22 10.50 -35.75
N LEU A 58 -13.97 9.42 -35.92
CA LEU A 58 -15.40 9.39 -36.11
C LEU A 58 -16.05 8.62 -34.97
N TYR A 59 -16.98 9.26 -34.28
CA TYR A 59 -17.81 8.66 -33.24
C TYR A 59 -19.03 8.00 -33.88
N LEU A 60 -19.36 6.81 -33.41
CA LEU A 60 -20.55 6.03 -33.73
C LEU A 60 -21.45 6.03 -32.50
N GLY A 61 -22.58 6.74 -32.57
CA GLY A 61 -23.51 6.86 -31.45
C GLY A 61 -24.48 5.68 -31.33
N HIS A 62 -24.77 4.99 -32.43
CA HIS A 62 -25.66 3.84 -32.44
C HIS A 62 -25.02 2.69 -33.23
N ILE A 63 -24.99 1.52 -32.62
CA ILE A 63 -24.44 0.30 -33.23
C ILE A 63 -25.52 -0.79 -33.22
N PRO A 64 -25.92 -1.29 -34.39
CA PRO A 64 -26.85 -2.40 -34.50
C PRO A 64 -26.39 -3.67 -33.77
N PRO A 65 -27.33 -4.48 -33.28
CA PRO A 65 -27.02 -5.73 -32.61
C PRO A 65 -26.26 -6.68 -33.55
N ARG A 66 -25.24 -7.36 -32.99
CA ARG A 66 -24.33 -8.27 -33.74
C ARG A 66 -23.43 -7.59 -34.79
N LEU A 67 -23.42 -6.26 -34.89
CA LEU A 67 -22.43 -5.57 -35.71
C LEU A 67 -21.04 -5.73 -35.08
N ARG A 68 -20.02 -6.04 -35.90
CA ARG A 68 -18.65 -6.28 -35.43
C ARG A 68 -17.70 -5.27 -36.06
N PRO A 69 -16.54 -4.98 -35.44
CA PRO A 69 -15.55 -4.06 -36.02
C PRO A 69 -15.14 -4.40 -37.45
N ARG A 70 -15.09 -5.71 -37.79
CA ARG A 70 -14.79 -6.18 -39.15
C ARG A 70 -15.83 -5.73 -40.18
N HIS A 71 -17.12 -5.74 -39.83
CA HIS A 71 -18.19 -5.30 -40.72
C HIS A 71 -18.10 -3.79 -40.95
N ILE A 72 -17.86 -3.02 -39.89
CA ILE A 72 -17.68 -1.56 -39.97
C ILE A 72 -16.48 -1.22 -40.84
N ARG A 73 -15.35 -1.92 -40.65
CA ARG A 73 -14.16 -1.77 -41.50
C ARG A 73 -14.53 -1.99 -42.96
N ASN A 74 -15.18 -3.10 -43.31
CA ASN A 74 -15.52 -3.42 -44.70
C ASN A 74 -16.45 -2.36 -45.33
N MET A 75 -17.45 -1.87 -44.59
CA MET A 75 -18.37 -0.84 -45.10
C MET A 75 -17.68 0.51 -45.28
N LEU A 76 -16.86 0.94 -44.32
CA LEU A 76 -16.19 2.24 -44.36
C LEU A 76 -14.93 2.27 -45.22
N SER A 77 -14.32 1.11 -45.50
CA SER A 77 -13.15 1.00 -46.39
C SER A 77 -13.46 1.45 -47.82
N LEU A 78 -14.73 1.47 -48.22
CA LEU A 78 -15.17 1.99 -49.52
C LEU A 78 -14.97 3.51 -49.66
N HIS A 79 -14.94 4.23 -48.54
CA HIS A 79 -14.81 5.70 -48.52
C HIS A 79 -13.39 6.18 -48.24
N GLY A 80 -12.56 5.34 -47.60
CA GLY A 80 -11.14 5.63 -47.40
C GLY A 80 -10.44 4.63 -46.48
N GLU A 81 -9.16 4.88 -46.23
CA GLU A 81 -8.33 4.01 -45.39
C GLU A 81 -8.70 4.13 -43.90
N VAL A 82 -9.23 3.04 -43.36
CA VAL A 82 -9.63 2.93 -41.96
C VAL A 82 -8.47 2.38 -41.13
N GLY A 83 -8.07 3.12 -40.10
CA GLY A 83 -7.06 2.74 -39.12
C GLY A 83 -7.64 1.91 -37.98
N ARG A 84 -7.53 2.42 -36.75
CA ARG A 84 -8.02 1.75 -35.54
C ARG A 84 -9.55 1.84 -35.41
N ILE A 85 -10.14 0.79 -34.84
CA ILE A 85 -11.58 0.71 -34.55
C ILE A 85 -11.76 0.19 -33.13
N PHE A 86 -12.50 0.92 -32.31
CA PHE A 86 -12.82 0.54 -30.95
C PHE A 86 -14.34 0.62 -30.78
N LEU A 87 -14.94 -0.46 -30.30
CA LEU A 87 -16.37 -0.49 -29.98
C LEU A 87 -16.52 -0.76 -28.50
N GLN A 88 -17.21 0.14 -27.81
CA GLN A 88 -17.53 -0.02 -26.40
C GLN A 88 -18.55 -1.13 -26.25
N ALA A 89 -18.16 -2.20 -25.56
CA ALA A 89 -19.08 -3.27 -25.22
C ALA A 89 -20.12 -2.77 -24.20
N GLU A 90 -21.32 -3.31 -24.29
CA GLU A 90 -22.37 -3.07 -23.30
C GLU A 90 -21.90 -3.36 -21.86
N GLU A 91 -22.55 -2.70 -20.90
CA GLU A 91 -22.22 -2.86 -19.50
C GLU A 91 -22.30 -4.33 -19.06
N ARG A 92 -21.37 -4.74 -18.18
CA ARG A 92 -21.28 -6.13 -17.71
C ARG A 92 -22.57 -6.62 -17.07
N PHE A 93 -23.32 -5.75 -16.39
CA PHE A 93 -24.59 -6.11 -15.76
C PHE A 93 -25.67 -6.45 -16.79
N VAL A 94 -25.87 -5.60 -17.80
CA VAL A 94 -26.81 -5.84 -18.92
C VAL A 94 -26.47 -7.15 -19.63
N ARG A 95 -25.18 -7.37 -19.91
CA ARG A 95 -24.71 -8.61 -20.53
C ARG A 95 -24.99 -9.86 -19.69
N LYS A 96 -24.80 -9.78 -18.36
CA LYS A 96 -25.14 -10.89 -17.44
C LYS A 96 -26.64 -11.19 -17.45
N LYS A 97 -27.50 -10.16 -17.50
CA LYS A 97 -28.96 -10.31 -17.59
C LYS A 97 -29.37 -10.99 -18.91
N LYS A 98 -28.80 -10.55 -20.04
CA LYS A 98 -29.02 -11.18 -21.36
C LYS A 98 -28.58 -12.64 -21.38
N LYS A 99 -27.40 -12.94 -20.82
CA LYS A 99 -26.90 -14.31 -20.70
C LYS A 99 -27.82 -15.20 -19.86
N LYS A 100 -28.36 -14.66 -18.75
CA LYS A 100 -29.35 -15.36 -17.93
C LYS A 100 -30.65 -15.63 -18.68
N ALA A 101 -31.04 -14.75 -19.60
CA ALA A 101 -32.18 -14.92 -20.50
C ALA A 101 -31.88 -15.81 -21.73
N GLY A 102 -30.69 -16.41 -21.82
CA GLY A 102 -30.30 -17.31 -22.92
C GLY A 102 -29.69 -16.63 -24.15
N SER A 103 -29.53 -15.30 -24.15
CA SER A 103 -28.87 -14.58 -25.24
C SER A 103 -27.37 -14.45 -25.02
N ASN A 104 -26.58 -14.90 -26.00
CA ASN A 104 -25.12 -14.73 -26.06
C ASN A 104 -24.68 -13.64 -27.05
N ALA A 105 -25.59 -12.75 -27.44
CA ALA A 105 -25.27 -11.62 -28.29
C ALA A 105 -24.23 -10.71 -27.61
N LYS A 106 -23.25 -10.25 -28.39
CA LYS A 106 -22.27 -9.25 -27.96
C LYS A 106 -22.64 -7.95 -28.65
N ASP A 107 -23.38 -7.13 -27.94
CA ASP A 107 -23.82 -5.84 -28.42
C ASP A 107 -22.85 -4.75 -27.95
N PHE A 108 -22.78 -3.68 -28.73
CA PHE A 108 -21.92 -2.53 -28.48
C PHE A 108 -22.81 -1.31 -28.33
N THR A 109 -22.45 -0.40 -27.44
CA THR A 109 -23.22 0.83 -27.20
C THR A 109 -22.72 1.95 -28.10
N GLU A 110 -21.41 2.13 -28.14
CA GLU A 110 -20.74 3.25 -28.80
C GLU A 110 -19.50 2.76 -29.54
N GLY A 111 -18.99 3.56 -30.47
CA GLY A 111 -17.78 3.22 -31.22
C GLY A 111 -16.98 4.42 -31.68
N TRP A 112 -15.69 4.18 -31.94
CA TRP A 112 -14.76 5.15 -32.48
C TRP A 112 -14.01 4.49 -33.64
N VAL A 113 -13.99 5.19 -34.76
CA VAL A 113 -13.31 4.78 -35.99
C VAL A 113 -12.30 5.86 -36.33
N GLU A 114 -11.04 5.46 -36.46
CA GLU A 114 -9.98 6.32 -36.96
C GLU A 114 -9.84 6.15 -38.47
N PHE A 115 -9.79 7.27 -39.18
CA PHE A 115 -9.38 7.33 -40.58
C PHE A 115 -7.98 7.92 -40.67
N ARG A 116 -7.21 7.47 -41.68
CA ARG A 116 -5.90 8.04 -42.01
C ARG A 116 -5.98 9.55 -42.25
N ASP A 117 -7.00 10.01 -42.99
CA ASP A 117 -7.23 11.40 -43.36
C ASP A 117 -8.42 12.02 -42.63
N LYS A 118 -8.22 13.11 -41.89
CA LYS A 118 -9.33 13.88 -41.27
C LYS A 118 -10.30 14.47 -42.28
N ARG A 119 -9.85 14.72 -43.51
CA ARG A 119 -10.71 15.23 -44.60
C ARG A 119 -11.74 14.18 -45.00
N VAL A 120 -11.30 12.94 -45.13
CA VAL A 120 -12.18 11.79 -45.42
C VAL A 120 -13.13 11.56 -44.26
N ALA A 121 -12.65 11.63 -43.00
CA ALA A 121 -13.52 11.50 -41.83
C ALA A 121 -14.65 12.54 -41.81
N LYS A 122 -14.35 13.82 -42.13
CA LYS A 122 -15.36 14.88 -42.24
C LYS A 122 -16.37 14.61 -43.35
N LEU A 123 -15.90 14.19 -44.53
CA LEU A 123 -16.75 13.86 -45.66
C LEU A 123 -17.68 12.69 -45.33
N VAL A 124 -17.12 11.61 -44.77
CA VAL A 124 -17.87 10.43 -44.33
C VAL A 124 -18.93 10.81 -43.31
N ALA A 125 -18.58 11.63 -42.30
CA ALA A 125 -19.55 12.11 -41.32
C ALA A 125 -20.69 12.92 -41.98
N ALA A 126 -20.38 13.78 -42.95
CA ALA A 126 -21.38 14.59 -43.62
C ALA A 126 -22.28 13.76 -44.57
N SER A 127 -21.72 12.77 -45.27
CA SER A 127 -22.41 11.99 -46.29
C SER A 127 -23.14 10.76 -45.76
N LEU A 128 -22.56 10.03 -44.80
CA LEU A 128 -23.13 8.79 -44.28
C LEU A 128 -23.99 8.99 -43.04
N ASN A 129 -23.91 10.12 -42.34
CA ASN A 129 -24.77 10.32 -41.17
C ASN A 129 -26.25 10.34 -41.59
N ASN A 130 -27.07 9.56 -40.87
CA ASN A 130 -28.48 9.27 -41.18
C ASN A 130 -28.73 8.53 -42.51
N ALA A 131 -27.69 7.97 -43.16
CA ALA A 131 -27.85 7.11 -44.32
C ALA A 131 -28.11 5.65 -43.90
N PRO A 132 -28.84 4.84 -44.69
CA PRO A 132 -29.01 3.43 -44.42
C PRO A 132 -27.68 2.67 -44.50
N MET A 133 -27.47 1.71 -43.59
CA MET A 133 -26.24 0.90 -43.54
C MET A 133 -26.11 -0.08 -44.71
N GLY A 134 -27.25 -0.57 -45.22
CA GLY A 134 -27.28 -1.52 -46.32
C GLY A 134 -27.87 -0.92 -47.59
N THR A 135 -27.23 -1.18 -48.73
CA THR A 135 -27.79 -0.86 -50.06
C THR A 135 -28.70 -1.96 -50.61
N ARG A 136 -28.62 -3.18 -50.07
CA ARG A 136 -29.38 -4.35 -50.52
C ARG A 136 -30.34 -4.83 -49.43
N LYS A 137 -31.59 -5.13 -49.79
CA LYS A 137 -32.62 -5.66 -48.87
C LYS A 137 -32.23 -6.98 -48.17
N LYS A 138 -31.32 -7.77 -48.77
CA LYS A 138 -30.82 -9.03 -48.16
C LYS A 138 -29.79 -8.78 -47.05
N ASN A 139 -29.23 -7.57 -46.95
CA ASN A 139 -28.26 -7.26 -45.90
C ASN A 139 -28.96 -7.24 -44.54
N ARG A 140 -28.32 -7.79 -43.51
CA ARG A 140 -28.87 -7.86 -42.14
C ARG A 140 -29.14 -6.47 -41.55
N PHE A 141 -28.31 -5.50 -41.92
CA PHE A 141 -28.31 -4.13 -41.38
C PHE A 141 -28.93 -3.13 -42.38
N HIS A 142 -29.91 -3.59 -43.17
CA HIS A 142 -30.52 -2.74 -44.20
C HIS A 142 -31.37 -1.61 -43.60
N ASP A 143 -32.16 -1.94 -42.59
CA ASP A 143 -33.13 -1.01 -41.99
C ASP A 143 -32.50 -0.09 -40.94
N ASP A 144 -31.27 -0.39 -40.53
CA ASP A 144 -30.53 0.42 -39.56
C ASP A 144 -29.89 1.62 -40.24
N LEU A 145 -29.92 2.77 -39.56
CA LEU A 145 -29.30 4.01 -40.03
C LEU A 145 -27.95 4.23 -39.36
N TRP A 146 -27.00 4.79 -40.10
CA TRP A 146 -25.74 5.29 -39.57
C TRP A 146 -25.99 6.50 -38.65
N ASN A 147 -25.44 6.46 -37.43
CA ASN A 147 -25.37 7.61 -36.54
C ASN A 147 -23.90 7.91 -36.27
N MET A 148 -23.35 8.92 -36.94
CA MET A 148 -21.91 9.20 -36.94
C MET A 148 -21.64 10.70 -36.73
N LYS A 149 -20.60 11.03 -35.95
CA LYS A 149 -20.16 12.40 -35.73
C LYS A 149 -18.65 12.50 -35.83
N TYR A 150 -18.14 13.49 -36.56
CA TYR A 150 -16.70 13.79 -36.57
C TYR A 150 -16.30 14.52 -35.28
N LEU A 151 -15.19 14.11 -34.66
CA LEU A 151 -14.65 14.74 -33.46
C LEU A 151 -13.48 15.65 -33.84
N HIS A 152 -13.66 16.94 -33.64
CA HIS A 152 -12.62 17.93 -33.91
C HIS A 152 -11.52 17.87 -32.85
N ARG A 153 -10.25 17.95 -33.28
CA ARG A 153 -9.04 17.93 -32.41
C ARG A 153 -8.94 16.71 -31.49
N PHE A 154 -9.72 15.67 -31.75
CA PHE A 154 -9.68 14.46 -30.96
C PHE A 154 -8.70 13.46 -31.57
N LYS A 155 -7.72 13.03 -30.77
CA LYS A 155 -6.72 12.02 -31.13
C LYS A 155 -7.04 10.71 -30.41
N TRP A 156 -6.52 9.60 -30.94
CA TRP A 156 -6.80 8.27 -30.37
C TRP A 156 -6.25 8.13 -28.95
N SER A 157 -5.12 8.79 -28.65
CA SER A 157 -4.53 8.86 -27.31
C SER A 157 -5.53 9.33 -26.26
N HIS A 158 -6.32 10.37 -26.57
CA HIS A 158 -7.32 10.92 -25.64
C HIS A 158 -8.42 9.89 -25.29
N LEU A 159 -8.78 9.01 -26.24
CA LEU A 159 -9.74 7.93 -25.99
C LEU A 159 -9.18 6.91 -25.01
N SER A 160 -7.97 6.42 -25.28
CA SER A 160 -7.31 5.44 -24.42
C SER A 160 -7.01 5.99 -23.02
N GLU A 161 -6.58 7.25 -22.95
CA GLU A 161 -6.30 7.96 -21.71
C GLU A 161 -7.59 8.10 -20.88
N ARG A 162 -8.68 8.59 -21.48
CA ARG A 162 -9.96 8.72 -20.78
C ARG A 162 -10.46 7.39 -20.22
N LEU A 163 -10.40 6.32 -21.03
CA LEU A 163 -10.77 4.97 -20.63
C LEU A 163 -9.88 4.43 -19.50
N ALA A 164 -8.56 4.71 -19.56
CA ALA A 164 -7.62 4.30 -18.53
C ALA A 164 -7.89 5.01 -17.21
N ILE A 165 -8.06 6.33 -17.24
CA ILE A 165 -8.37 7.16 -16.08
C ILE A 165 -9.68 6.69 -15.43
N GLU A 166 -10.76 6.56 -16.21
CA GLU A 166 -12.06 6.12 -15.67
C GLU A 166 -11.93 4.74 -14.99
N ARG A 167 -11.20 3.82 -15.63
CA ARG A 167 -10.95 2.48 -15.09
C ARG A 167 -10.12 2.53 -13.81
N GLN A 168 -9.11 3.39 -13.73
CA GLN A 168 -8.27 3.57 -12.55
C GLN A 168 -9.06 4.18 -11.40
N VAL A 169 -9.81 5.25 -11.63
CA VAL A 169 -10.68 5.90 -10.64
C VAL A 169 -11.69 4.90 -10.07
N ARG A 170 -12.35 4.13 -10.94
CA ARG A 170 -13.28 3.08 -10.49
C ARG A 170 -12.59 2.02 -9.65
N GLN A 171 -11.39 1.57 -10.04
CA GLN A 171 -10.64 0.58 -9.27
C GLN A 171 -10.17 1.11 -7.92
N GLN A 172 -9.65 2.34 -7.88
CA GLN A 172 -9.22 3.00 -6.65
C GLN A 172 -10.38 3.15 -5.68
N ARG A 173 -11.55 3.61 -6.16
CA ARG A 173 -12.76 3.70 -5.33
C ARG A 173 -13.17 2.35 -4.76
N MET A 174 -13.24 1.31 -5.59
CA MET A 174 -13.56 -0.05 -5.12
C MET A 174 -12.54 -0.56 -4.10
N ARG A 175 -11.24 -0.27 -4.30
CA ARG A 175 -10.18 -0.64 -3.35
C ARG A 175 -10.32 0.09 -2.02
N ALA A 176 -10.62 1.38 -2.05
CA ALA A 176 -10.85 2.18 -0.85
C ALA A 176 -12.06 1.63 -0.06
N GLU A 177 -13.18 1.37 -0.73
CA GLU A 177 -14.38 0.77 -0.12
C GLU A 177 -14.08 -0.60 0.51
N VAL A 178 -13.35 -1.47 -0.20
CA VAL A 178 -12.91 -2.78 0.35
C VAL A 178 -11.95 -2.61 1.53
N SER A 179 -11.02 -1.65 1.45
CA SER A 179 -10.05 -1.41 2.53
C SER A 179 -10.73 -0.90 3.81
N GLN A 180 -11.77 -0.06 3.67
CA GLN A 180 -12.58 0.41 4.79
C GLN A 180 -13.34 -0.75 5.44
N ALA A 181 -14.06 -1.54 4.65
CA ALA A 181 -14.80 -2.70 5.15
C ALA A 181 -13.87 -3.72 5.85
N LYS A 182 -12.67 -3.95 5.30
CA LYS A 182 -11.64 -4.80 5.93
C LYS A 182 -11.15 -4.20 7.24
N ARG A 183 -10.89 -2.88 7.30
CA ARG A 183 -10.45 -2.21 8.54
C ARG A 183 -11.49 -2.34 9.65
N GLU A 184 -12.77 -2.11 9.33
CA GLU A 184 -13.89 -2.26 10.26
C GLU A 184 -14.04 -3.70 10.75
N THR A 185 -13.98 -4.67 9.82
CA THR A 185 -14.06 -6.11 10.15
C THR A 185 -12.89 -6.55 11.02
N ASN A 186 -11.67 -6.16 10.67
CA ASN A 186 -10.47 -6.49 11.43
C ASN A 186 -10.51 -5.88 12.84
N PHE A 187 -11.00 -4.64 12.96
CA PHE A 187 -11.20 -3.99 14.25
C PHE A 187 -12.21 -4.76 15.12
N TYR A 188 -13.33 -5.20 14.54
CA TYR A 188 -14.30 -6.03 15.25
C TYR A 188 -13.69 -7.35 15.73
N LEU A 189 -12.97 -8.06 14.85
CA LEU A 189 -12.29 -9.32 15.20
C LEU A 189 -11.29 -9.13 16.35
N GLN A 190 -10.46 -8.08 16.29
CA GLN A 190 -9.50 -7.75 17.35
C GLN A 190 -10.21 -7.48 18.68
N ASN A 191 -11.33 -6.76 18.68
CA ASN A 191 -12.09 -6.49 19.90
C ASN A 191 -12.73 -7.74 20.49
N VAL A 192 -13.28 -8.62 19.65
CA VAL A 192 -13.85 -9.92 20.09
C VAL A 192 -12.74 -10.81 20.66
N GLU A 193 -11.58 -10.88 20.02
CA GLU A 193 -10.43 -11.61 20.56
C GLU A 193 -9.95 -11.04 21.88
N ARG A 194 -9.84 -9.71 22.00
CA ARG A 194 -9.45 -9.03 23.23
C ARG A 194 -10.44 -9.31 24.36
N SER A 195 -11.75 -9.25 24.08
CA SER A 195 -12.79 -9.63 25.05
C SER A 195 -12.70 -11.10 25.48
N LYS A 196 -12.47 -12.04 24.54
CA LYS A 196 -12.24 -13.46 24.86
C LYS A 196 -10.99 -13.66 25.73
N ARG A 197 -9.91 -12.90 25.49
CA ARG A 197 -8.69 -12.95 26.30
C ARG A 197 -8.95 -12.44 27.72
N PHE A 198 -9.66 -11.33 27.87
CA PHE A 198 -10.06 -10.81 29.18
C PHE A 198 -10.95 -11.79 29.93
N SER A 199 -12.00 -12.32 29.30
CA SER A 199 -12.88 -13.32 29.94
C SER A 199 -12.13 -14.59 30.38
N LYS A 200 -11.14 -15.05 29.61
CA LYS A 200 -10.28 -16.17 30.02
C LYS A 200 -9.36 -15.82 31.19
N ALA A 201 -8.82 -14.60 31.21
CA ALA A 201 -7.99 -14.12 32.31
C ALA A 201 -8.82 -13.98 33.60
N ASP A 202 -10.01 -13.39 33.52
CA ASP A 202 -10.94 -13.24 34.65
C ASP A 202 -11.33 -14.60 35.23
N ARG A 203 -11.64 -15.58 34.38
CA ARG A 203 -11.93 -16.96 34.82
C ARG A 203 -10.74 -17.63 35.52
N LYS A 204 -9.51 -17.38 35.04
CA LYS A 204 -8.30 -17.89 35.70
C LYS A 204 -8.06 -17.22 37.04
N SER A 205 -8.14 -15.89 37.11
CA SER A 205 -7.98 -15.16 38.37
C SER A 205 -9.08 -15.47 39.39
N ALA A 206 -10.30 -15.76 38.93
CA ALA A 206 -11.38 -16.21 39.80
C ALA A 206 -11.12 -17.62 40.36
N GLY A 207 -10.56 -18.53 39.55
CA GLY A 207 -10.11 -19.85 40.02
C GLY A 207 -8.91 -19.77 40.97
N ASP A 208 -7.96 -18.86 40.73
CA ASP A 208 -6.81 -18.62 41.61
C ASP A 208 -7.21 -17.93 42.93
N ALA A 209 -8.28 -17.11 42.92
CA ALA A 209 -8.83 -16.46 44.12
C ALA A 209 -9.47 -17.46 45.10
N GLU A 210 -9.92 -18.63 44.62
CA GLU A 210 -10.41 -19.72 45.46
C GLU A 210 -9.26 -20.59 46.03
N GLY A 211 -8.05 -20.48 45.46
CA GLY A 211 -6.87 -21.30 45.78
C GLY A 211 -5.80 -20.67 46.69
N GLY A 212 -5.88 -19.38 47.04
CA GLY A 212 -4.93 -18.79 47.99
C GLY A 212 -4.85 -17.27 47.97
N THR A 213 -5.26 -16.65 49.06
CA THR A 213 -5.11 -15.23 49.36
C THR A 213 -3.64 -14.85 49.62
N ALA A 214 -2.80 -14.88 48.58
CA ALA A 214 -1.44 -14.34 48.66
C ALA A 214 -1.46 -12.82 48.39
N ASN A 215 -1.39 -12.08 49.50
CA ASN A 215 -1.16 -10.64 49.65
C ASN A 215 -0.47 -9.96 48.44
N LYS A 216 -1.25 -9.37 47.53
CA LYS A 216 -0.74 -8.67 46.35
C LYS A 216 -0.43 -7.22 46.72
N GLN A 217 0.68 -7.02 47.41
CA GLN A 217 1.20 -5.69 47.71
C GLN A 217 1.58 -5.01 46.38
N TRP A 218 0.93 -3.88 46.09
CA TRP A 218 1.38 -3.00 45.01
C TRP A 218 2.73 -2.43 45.42
N ASN A 219 3.79 -2.78 44.71
CA ASN A 219 5.14 -2.30 44.97
C ASN A 219 5.25 -0.82 44.55
N PHE A 220 4.62 0.09 45.30
CA PHE A 220 4.83 1.52 45.15
C PHE A 220 6.14 1.88 45.86
N THR A 221 7.20 2.12 45.10
CA THR A 221 8.45 2.65 45.64
C THR A 221 8.24 4.11 46.05
N GLN A 222 7.80 4.33 47.29
CA GLN A 222 7.63 5.65 47.87
C GLN A 222 9.00 6.36 47.92
N ARG A 223 9.06 7.59 47.38
CA ARG A 223 10.27 8.42 47.50
C ARG A 223 10.47 8.75 48.98
N ARG A 224 11.71 8.59 49.45
CA ARG A 224 12.11 8.94 50.82
C ARG A 224 11.82 10.41 51.08
N THR A 225 11.32 10.71 52.28
CA THR A 225 11.06 12.09 52.73
C THR A 225 12.36 12.83 53.06
N GLU A 226 12.31 14.16 53.04
CA GLU A 226 13.48 15.05 53.28
C GLU A 226 14.18 14.74 54.62
N ASP A 227 13.40 14.36 55.64
CA ASP A 227 13.89 14.00 56.97
C ASP A 227 14.72 12.70 56.97
N GLU A 228 14.30 11.70 56.19
CA GLU A 228 15.06 10.45 56.02
C GLU A 228 16.39 10.69 55.31
N ILE A 229 16.40 11.61 54.34
CA ILE A 229 17.62 12.01 53.61
C ILE A 229 18.59 12.74 54.54
N GLN A 230 18.11 13.64 55.41
CA GLN A 230 18.95 14.34 56.38
C GLN A 230 19.51 13.39 57.44
N CYS A 231 18.70 12.44 57.92
CA CYS A 231 19.14 11.45 58.91
C CYS A 231 20.28 10.58 58.34
N MET A 232 20.16 10.08 57.12
CA MET A 232 21.24 9.30 56.47
C MET A 232 22.52 10.11 56.25
N LYS A 233 22.42 11.39 55.89
CA LYS A 233 23.59 12.27 55.73
C LYS A 233 24.31 12.53 57.06
N SER A 234 23.58 12.58 58.17
CA SER A 234 24.17 12.74 59.51
C SER A 234 24.95 11.50 59.96
N VAL A 235 24.45 10.30 59.65
CA VAL A 235 25.11 9.02 59.94
C VAL A 235 26.40 8.88 59.13
N GLY A 236 26.41 9.32 57.86
CA GLY A 236 27.62 9.36 57.03
C GLY A 236 28.72 10.25 57.61
N LYS A 237 28.38 11.43 58.14
CA LYS A 237 29.33 12.33 58.81
C LYS A 237 29.91 11.77 60.11
N ALA A 238 29.15 10.95 60.84
CA ALA A 238 29.65 10.30 62.06
C ALA A 238 30.73 9.25 61.73
N GLY A 239 30.54 8.47 60.66
CA GLY A 239 31.52 7.49 60.18
C GLY A 239 32.85 8.12 59.75
N ASP A 240 32.81 9.27 59.08
CA ASP A 240 34.01 9.99 58.65
C ASP A 240 34.82 10.57 59.81
N LYS A 241 34.17 11.05 60.88
CA LYS A 241 34.87 11.53 62.09
C LYS A 241 35.60 10.39 62.82
N VAL A 242 35.00 9.21 62.91
CA VAL A 242 35.62 8.03 63.53
C VAL A 242 36.82 7.56 62.71
N ARG A 243 36.70 7.56 61.38
CA ARG A 243 37.78 7.16 60.46
C ARG A 243 38.97 8.14 60.50
N MET A 244 38.72 9.45 60.61
CA MET A 244 39.76 10.47 60.81
C MET A 244 40.49 10.31 62.15
N ARG A 245 39.76 10.09 63.25
CA ARG A 245 40.38 9.83 64.57
C ARG A 245 41.29 8.60 64.54
N LYS A 246 40.84 7.50 63.92
CA LYS A 246 41.64 6.28 63.78
C LYS A 246 42.92 6.50 62.96
N ARG A 247 42.88 7.36 61.93
CA ARG A 247 44.07 7.74 61.14
C ARG A 247 45.05 8.58 61.94
N LEU A 248 44.57 9.53 62.74
CA LEU A 248 45.41 10.34 63.62
C LEU A 248 46.09 9.47 64.69
N GLU A 249 45.36 8.54 65.31
CA GLU A 249 45.92 7.61 66.30
C GLU A 249 46.98 6.67 65.69
N VAL A 250 46.79 6.22 64.44
CA VAL A 250 47.79 5.44 63.72
C VAL A 250 49.03 6.27 63.40
N ALA A 251 48.87 7.54 63.01
CA ALA A 251 49.98 8.44 62.75
C ALA A 251 50.77 8.77 64.03
N GLU A 252 50.09 8.96 65.16
CA GLU A 252 50.70 9.21 66.47
C GLU A 252 51.50 7.99 66.95
N ARG A 253 50.93 6.78 66.87
CA ARG A 253 51.67 5.53 67.15
C ARG A 253 52.90 5.35 66.26
N ALA A 254 52.84 5.79 65.00
CA ALA A 254 54.00 5.75 64.11
C ALA A 254 55.09 6.76 64.54
N GLN A 255 54.69 7.96 64.98
CA GLN A 255 55.60 8.95 65.54
C GLN A 255 56.25 8.47 66.83
N GLU A 256 55.52 7.91 67.78
CA GLU A 256 56.07 7.37 69.03
C GLU A 256 57.11 6.27 68.76
N LYS A 257 56.79 5.31 67.88
CA LYS A 257 57.74 4.28 67.44
C LYS A 257 58.99 4.89 66.83
N SER A 258 58.87 5.94 66.03
CA SER A 258 60.02 6.63 65.43
C SER A 258 60.88 7.39 66.46
N GLN A 259 60.28 7.94 67.53
CA GLN A 259 61.00 8.65 68.59
C GLN A 259 61.88 7.71 69.43
N THR A 260 61.41 6.48 69.70
CA THR A 260 62.20 5.48 70.46
C THR A 260 63.49 5.08 69.76
N ASN A 261 63.52 5.13 68.42
CA ASN A 261 64.71 4.85 67.62
C ASN A 261 65.62 6.07 67.43
N ARG A 262 65.17 7.29 67.75
CA ARG A 262 65.93 8.53 67.51
C ARG A 262 67.13 8.66 68.45
N SER A 263 67.00 8.28 69.72
CA SER A 263 68.09 8.34 70.70
C SER A 263 69.17 7.28 70.42
N LEU A 264 68.77 6.11 69.92
CA LEU A 264 69.64 5.02 69.52
C LEU A 264 70.42 5.41 68.23
N LEU A 265 69.74 5.97 67.25
CA LEU A 265 70.37 6.49 66.03
C LEU A 265 71.30 7.69 66.30
N HIS A 266 70.96 8.58 67.24
CA HIS A 266 71.87 9.67 67.64
C HIS A 266 73.15 9.13 68.30
N LYS A 267 73.09 8.03 69.05
CA LYS A 267 74.25 7.36 69.68
C LYS A 267 75.14 6.63 68.66
N ILE A 268 74.57 6.12 67.57
CA ILE A 268 75.30 5.42 66.51
C ILE A 268 75.97 6.41 65.55
N PHE A 269 75.29 7.50 65.17
CA PHE A 269 75.77 8.40 64.12
C PHE A 269 76.50 9.67 64.60
N ASN A 270 76.43 10.00 65.89
CA ASN A 270 77.24 11.07 66.50
C ASN A 270 78.00 10.55 67.73
N PRO A 271 79.09 9.75 67.56
CA PRO A 271 80.01 9.48 68.66
C PRO A 271 80.75 10.78 68.99
N THR A 272 80.32 11.48 70.04
CA THR A 272 81.05 12.64 70.54
C THR A 272 82.36 12.17 71.18
N GLY A 273 83.43 12.28 70.40
CA GLY A 273 84.76 12.68 70.88
C GLY A 273 85.57 11.65 71.64
N GLY A 274 86.33 10.84 70.90
CA GLY A 274 87.71 10.58 71.28
C GLY A 274 88.58 11.75 70.83
N THR A 275 89.29 12.38 71.76
CA THR A 275 90.45 13.24 71.50
C THR A 275 91.49 13.01 72.59
N ALA A 276 92.69 12.64 72.12
CA ALA A 276 93.99 12.67 72.79
C ALA A 276 94.19 11.84 74.07
#